data_AF-A0A818A7E0-F1
#
_entry.id   AF-A0A818A7E0-F1
#
_cell.length_a   1.000
_cell.length_b   1.000
_cell.length_c   1.000
_cell.angle_alpha   90.00
_cell.angle_beta   90.00
_cell.angle_gamma   90.00
#
_symmetry.space_group_name_H-M   'P 1'
#
loop_
_entity.id
_entity.type
_entity.pdbx_description
1 polymer ?
#
loop_
_entity_poly.entity_id
_entity_poly.type
_entity_poly.pdbx_seq_one_letter_code
_entity_poly.pdbx_strand_id
1 'polypeptide(L)'
;MHRFTDIESTPKRLTPVYGYLAHQLLPLQKALEPVSAQIKQLDRFSKIAKNECHFPSEHDLTRDESAAVFLYTMEWGEDSLYQVVNRALRAEDRSSLKPWFAYLKLFDTAVQKLPTVRKNLWRGVAKDIAKNFKKGDEFTWWTISSCSTSVNTIKDFLGSNSTLFLIEAVSAKDISGYTNFPSESEVILCPGTRLRVVSDPLDQPPMHIVHLQEVIDENEDQLTSNFQAMGVTSLKTESIPSTKPVLSSYIQVVTDKSGNRYETAIHILYRLIYCCRVRYPNNTQLQNNGEGELKEGKRHDFEKIVVHLKMEN
;
A
#
# COMPACT_ATOMS: atom_id res chain seq x y z
N MET A 1 -10.47 18.70 10.51
CA MET A 1 -10.53 17.26 10.28
C MET A 1 -10.93 16.98 8.83
N HIS A 2 -9.95 16.96 7.93
CA HIS A 2 -10.17 16.92 6.46
C HIS A 2 -9.54 15.67 5.79
N ARG A 3 -8.88 14.78 6.53
CA ARG A 3 -8.22 13.57 5.96
C ARG A 3 -9.20 12.58 5.32
N PHE A 4 -10.37 12.39 5.92
CA PHE A 4 -11.41 11.52 5.37
C PHE A 4 -12.11 12.13 4.14
N THR A 5 -12.07 13.46 3.98
CA THR A 5 -12.79 14.19 2.91
C THR A 5 -11.92 14.51 1.69
N ASP A 6 -10.61 14.33 1.78
CA ASP A 6 -9.63 14.58 0.70
C ASP A 6 -9.67 13.50 -0.40
N ILE A 7 -10.56 13.61 -1.39
CA ILE A 7 -10.79 12.56 -2.40
C ILE A 7 -10.46 13.02 -3.82
N GLU A 8 -10.07 12.06 -4.67
CA GLU A 8 -10.14 12.24 -6.13
C GLU A 8 -11.60 12.16 -6.59
N SER A 9 -12.21 13.31 -6.89
CA SER A 9 -13.64 13.41 -7.19
C SER A 9 -14.06 12.78 -8.52
N THR A 10 -13.11 12.61 -9.45
CA THR A 10 -13.35 12.06 -10.77
C THR A 10 -12.21 11.11 -11.07
N PRO A 11 -12.47 9.79 -11.15
CA PRO A 11 -11.40 8.83 -11.33
C PRO A 11 -10.73 9.02 -12.69
N LYS A 12 -9.43 9.34 -12.70
CA LYS A 12 -8.64 9.48 -13.92
C LYS A 12 -7.78 8.25 -14.15
N ARG A 13 -7.66 7.83 -15.42
CA ARG A 13 -6.70 6.80 -15.79
C ARG A 13 -5.31 7.42 -15.88
N LEU A 14 -4.54 7.28 -14.80
CA LEU A 14 -3.18 7.78 -14.72
C LEU A 14 -2.17 6.63 -14.86
N THR A 15 -0.96 6.94 -15.32
CA THR A 15 0.13 5.95 -15.34
C THR A 15 0.52 5.58 -13.91
N PRO A 16 0.92 4.32 -13.66
CA PRO A 16 1.36 3.90 -12.33
C PRO A 16 2.59 4.64 -11.82
N VAL A 17 2.67 4.80 -10.50
CA VAL A 17 3.78 5.50 -9.83
C VAL A 17 4.46 4.55 -8.84
N TYR A 18 5.22 3.61 -9.38
CA TYR A 18 5.96 2.61 -8.60
C TYR A 18 7.44 2.97 -8.40
N GLY A 19 7.89 4.11 -8.91
CA GLY A 19 9.29 4.53 -8.82
C GLY A 19 9.82 4.64 -7.39
N TYR A 20 8.95 4.94 -6.42
CA TYR A 20 9.34 5.00 -5.01
C TYR A 20 9.72 3.62 -4.43
N LEU A 21 9.23 2.51 -4.99
CA LEU A 21 9.50 1.16 -4.49
C LEU A 21 10.98 0.79 -4.55
N ALA A 22 11.65 1.25 -5.61
CA ALA A 22 13.07 1.04 -5.85
C ALA A 22 13.95 2.09 -5.13
N HIS A 23 13.35 3.08 -4.47
CA HIS A 23 14.09 4.08 -3.74
C HIS A 23 14.74 3.48 -2.49
N GLN A 24 15.92 4.00 -2.13
CA GLN A 24 16.56 3.66 -0.87
C GLN A 24 15.65 4.09 0.30
N LEU A 25 15.55 3.23 1.32
CA LEU A 25 14.89 3.56 2.57
C LEU A 25 15.76 4.55 3.36
N LEU A 26 15.19 5.69 3.73
CA LEU A 26 15.88 6.78 4.42
C LEU A 26 15.16 7.17 5.73
N PRO A 27 15.87 7.71 6.73
CA PRO A 27 15.24 8.30 7.92
C PRO A 27 14.29 9.45 7.59
N LEU A 28 13.34 9.75 8.48
CA LEU A 28 12.24 10.69 8.21
C LEU A 28 12.72 12.06 7.73
N GLN A 29 13.68 12.69 8.43
CA GLN A 29 14.21 13.99 8.03
C GLN A 29 14.79 13.96 6.61
N LYS A 30 15.61 12.95 6.28
CA LYS A 30 16.23 12.78 4.96
C LYS A 30 15.19 12.52 3.87
N ALA A 31 14.14 11.75 4.20
CA ALA A 31 13.05 11.46 3.28
C ALA A 31 12.19 12.69 2.94
N LEU A 32 12.12 13.68 3.83
CA LEU A 32 11.35 14.92 3.66
C LEU A 32 12.16 16.08 3.07
N GLU A 33 13.50 16.00 3.04
CA GLU A 33 14.38 17.06 2.51
C GLU A 33 13.92 17.62 1.14
N PRO A 34 13.59 16.79 0.12
CA PRO A 34 13.21 17.28 -1.21
C PRO A 34 11.92 18.11 -1.25
N VAL A 35 11.04 17.95 -0.26
CA VAL A 35 9.72 18.60 -0.19
C VAL A 35 9.64 19.64 0.94
N SER A 36 10.68 19.76 1.75
CA SER A 36 10.71 20.63 2.93
C SER A 36 10.37 22.10 2.66
N ALA A 37 10.84 22.65 1.55
CA ALA A 37 10.57 24.04 1.15
C ALA A 37 9.12 24.27 0.71
N GLN A 38 8.38 23.22 0.34
CA GLN A 38 7.01 23.30 -0.16
C GLN A 38 5.98 23.31 0.97
N ILE A 39 6.38 22.92 2.19
CA ILE A 39 5.47 22.64 3.29
C ILE A 39 5.86 23.46 4.50
N LYS A 40 5.03 24.46 4.83
CA LYS A 40 5.27 25.32 5.98
C LYS A 40 5.28 24.51 7.27
N GLN A 41 6.24 24.81 8.14
CA GLN A 41 6.43 24.16 9.44
C GLN A 41 6.72 22.65 9.39
N LEU A 42 7.07 22.08 8.23
CA LEU A 42 7.34 20.64 8.12
C LEU A 42 8.42 20.16 9.10
N ASP A 43 9.50 20.91 9.28
CA ASP A 43 10.55 20.56 10.24
C ASP A 43 10.01 20.43 11.66
N ARG A 44 9.20 21.42 12.11
CA ARG A 44 8.56 21.41 13.43
C ARG A 44 7.66 20.19 13.59
N PHE A 45 6.76 19.94 12.65
CA PHE A 45 5.83 18.82 12.74
C PHE A 45 6.53 17.46 12.61
N SER A 46 7.59 17.35 11.81
CA SER A 46 8.41 16.12 11.74
C SER A 46 9.07 15.78 13.08
N LYS A 47 9.49 16.78 13.85
CA LYS A 47 10.04 16.62 15.19
C LYS A 47 8.97 16.18 16.19
N ILE A 48 7.79 16.82 16.14
CA ILE A 48 6.65 16.42 16.98
C ILE A 48 6.28 14.96 16.67
N ALA A 49 6.13 14.60 15.40
CA ALA A 49 5.82 13.24 15.00
C ALA A 49 6.84 12.23 15.53
N LYS A 50 8.15 12.54 15.49
CA LYS A 50 9.19 11.64 16.00
C LYS A 50 9.19 11.46 17.52
N ASN A 51 8.69 12.46 18.25
CA ASN A 51 8.56 12.45 19.70
C ASN A 51 7.29 11.73 20.16
N GLU A 52 6.17 12.00 19.50
CA GLU A 52 4.83 11.54 19.90
C GLU A 52 4.40 10.24 19.22
N CYS A 53 5.13 9.77 18.20
CA CYS A 53 4.79 8.52 17.54
C CYS A 53 4.81 7.33 18.52
N HIS A 54 4.00 6.32 18.21
CA HIS A 54 4.02 5.06 18.94
C HIS A 54 5.38 4.37 18.78
N PHE A 55 6.19 4.42 19.83
CA PHE A 55 7.47 3.71 19.89
C PHE A 55 7.84 3.38 21.34
N PRO A 56 8.29 2.15 21.66
CA PRO A 56 8.56 1.03 20.75
C PRO A 56 7.26 0.47 20.12
N SER A 57 7.38 -0.02 18.89
CA SER A 57 6.27 -0.60 18.13
C SER A 57 6.19 -2.11 18.37
N GLU A 58 4.98 -2.62 18.56
CA GLU A 58 4.65 -4.05 18.61
C GLU A 58 4.65 -4.74 17.24
N HIS A 59 4.79 -3.95 16.16
CA HIS A 59 4.82 -4.40 14.76
C HIS A 59 6.19 -4.16 14.11
N ASP A 60 7.24 -3.99 14.90
CA ASP A 60 8.62 -3.81 14.44
C ASP A 60 8.84 -2.58 13.54
N LEU A 61 8.02 -1.52 13.72
CA LEU A 61 8.31 -0.23 13.12
C LEU A 61 9.49 0.42 13.85
N THR A 62 10.45 0.89 13.07
CA THR A 62 11.45 1.85 13.56
C THR A 62 10.77 3.15 13.96
N ARG A 63 11.44 3.95 14.79
CA ARG A 63 10.91 5.27 15.17
C ARG A 63 10.63 6.17 13.96
N ASP A 64 11.47 6.12 12.92
CA ASP A 64 11.27 6.91 11.70
C ASP A 64 10.06 6.43 10.87
N GLU A 65 9.82 5.12 10.80
CA GLU A 65 8.63 4.54 10.15
C GLU A 65 7.34 4.91 10.91
N SER A 66 7.33 4.74 12.25
CA SER A 66 6.20 5.11 13.09
C SER A 66 5.89 6.62 13.00
N ALA A 67 6.94 7.45 13.04
CA ALA A 67 6.83 8.89 12.87
C ALA A 67 6.32 9.29 11.47
N ALA A 68 6.65 8.55 10.41
CA ALA A 68 6.15 8.83 9.07
C ALA A 68 4.63 8.63 8.97
N VAL A 69 4.11 7.56 9.60
CA VAL A 69 2.66 7.31 9.71
C VAL A 69 1.99 8.37 10.58
N PHE A 70 2.54 8.65 11.76
CA PHE A 70 2.01 9.69 12.64
C PHE A 70 1.94 11.05 11.95
N LEU A 71 3.03 11.47 11.30
CA LEU A 71 3.12 12.75 10.58
C LEU A 71 2.09 12.86 9.44
N TYR A 72 1.84 11.75 8.71
CA TYR A 72 0.79 11.72 7.69
C TYR A 72 -0.58 12.05 8.29
N THR A 73 -0.86 11.56 9.50
CA THR A 73 -2.16 11.77 10.14
C THR A 73 -2.32 13.13 10.81
N MET A 74 -1.26 13.87 11.06
CA MET A 74 -1.34 15.17 11.71
C MET A 74 -2.04 16.22 10.82
N GLU A 75 -2.80 17.11 11.46
CA GLU A 75 -3.45 18.24 10.81
C GLU A 75 -2.95 19.56 11.38
N TRP A 76 -2.46 20.46 10.51
CA TRP A 76 -2.00 21.79 10.90
C TRP A 76 -2.36 22.90 9.90
N GLY A 77 -3.37 22.67 9.06
CA GLY A 77 -3.88 23.63 8.07
C GLY A 77 -3.78 23.12 6.63
N GLU A 78 -3.88 24.02 5.66
CA GLU A 78 -3.90 23.70 4.21
C GLU A 78 -2.57 23.14 3.66
N ASP A 79 -1.51 23.33 4.43
CA ASP A 79 -0.17 22.83 4.13
C ASP A 79 0.14 21.56 4.97
N SER A 80 -0.88 20.84 5.46
CA SER A 80 -0.66 19.55 6.15
C SER A 80 -0.06 18.53 5.18
N LEU A 81 0.89 17.71 5.64
CA LEU A 81 1.64 16.78 4.78
C LEU A 81 0.73 15.90 3.92
N TYR A 82 -0.33 15.31 4.50
CA TYR A 82 -1.26 14.45 3.74
C TYR A 82 -1.92 15.18 2.56
N GLN A 83 -2.28 16.46 2.73
CA GLN A 83 -2.92 17.23 1.67
C GLN A 83 -1.95 17.47 0.52
N VAL A 84 -0.69 17.81 0.84
CA VAL A 84 0.31 18.12 -0.18
C VAL A 84 0.73 16.84 -0.92
N VAL A 85 0.98 15.73 -0.23
CA VAL A 85 1.34 14.46 -0.88
C VAL A 85 0.18 13.91 -1.71
N ASN A 86 -1.06 13.95 -1.22
CA ASN A 86 -2.21 13.47 -1.98
C ASN A 86 -2.51 14.36 -3.19
N ARG A 87 -2.26 15.67 -3.11
CA ARG A 87 -2.33 16.57 -4.27
C ARG A 87 -1.30 16.17 -5.34
N ALA A 88 -0.08 15.83 -4.94
CA ALA A 88 0.93 15.32 -5.86
C ALA A 88 0.54 13.96 -6.45
N LEU A 89 -0.06 13.06 -5.66
CA LEU A 89 -0.50 11.72 -6.11
C LEU A 89 -1.65 11.79 -7.13
N ARG A 90 -2.49 12.83 -7.05
CA ARG A 90 -3.55 13.13 -8.04
C ARG A 90 -3.06 13.85 -9.28
N ALA A 91 -1.83 14.37 -9.28
CA ALA A 91 -1.31 15.13 -10.42
C ALA A 91 -1.12 14.22 -11.63
N GLU A 92 -1.55 14.70 -12.80
CA GLU A 92 -1.33 14.01 -14.09
C GLU A 92 0.15 13.99 -14.45
N ASP A 93 0.86 15.08 -14.18
CA ASP A 93 2.32 15.13 -14.31
C ASP A 93 2.98 14.30 -13.21
N ARG A 94 3.33 13.04 -13.56
CA ARG A 94 4.01 12.12 -12.64
C ARG A 94 5.44 12.56 -12.29
N SER A 95 6.05 13.50 -13.02
CA SER A 95 7.36 14.00 -12.65
C SER A 95 7.34 14.77 -11.32
N SER A 96 6.20 15.39 -10.99
CA SER A 96 5.95 16.09 -9.73
C SER A 96 6.00 15.17 -8.49
N LEU A 97 5.89 13.85 -8.67
CA LEU A 97 5.98 12.86 -7.59
C LEU A 97 7.40 12.44 -7.25
N LYS A 98 8.39 12.70 -8.13
CA LYS A 98 9.79 12.28 -7.87
C LYS A 98 10.35 12.81 -6.54
N PRO A 99 10.11 14.08 -6.13
CA PRO A 99 10.54 14.57 -4.82
C PRO A 99 9.94 13.80 -3.63
N TRP A 100 8.79 13.14 -3.83
CA TRP A 100 8.07 12.40 -2.79
C TRP A 100 8.52 10.96 -2.64
N PHE A 101 9.33 10.42 -3.56
CA PHE A 101 9.67 8.99 -3.57
C PHE A 101 10.35 8.52 -2.29
N ALA A 102 11.23 9.32 -1.69
CA ALA A 102 11.88 8.95 -0.43
C ALA A 102 10.86 8.85 0.72
N TYR A 103 9.94 9.81 0.83
CA TYR A 103 8.88 9.77 1.84
C TYR A 103 7.89 8.64 1.59
N LEU A 104 7.42 8.46 0.35
CA LEU A 104 6.50 7.37 -0.01
C LEU A 104 7.12 6.00 0.25
N LYS A 105 8.43 5.83 0.00
CA LYS A 105 9.16 4.61 0.35
C LYS A 105 9.15 4.35 1.85
N LEU A 106 9.44 5.36 2.66
CA LEU A 106 9.44 5.24 4.12
C LEU A 106 8.04 4.91 4.65
N PHE A 107 7.02 5.65 4.19
CA PHE A 107 5.62 5.44 4.58
C PHE A 107 5.10 4.07 4.17
N ASP A 108 5.31 3.64 2.91
CA ASP A 108 4.93 2.31 2.44
C ASP A 108 5.63 1.21 3.27
N THR A 109 6.94 1.34 3.49
CA THR A 109 7.69 0.37 4.30
C THR A 109 7.11 0.24 5.71
N ALA A 110 6.65 1.36 6.31
CA ALA A 110 6.00 1.37 7.61
C ALA A 110 4.64 0.66 7.58
N VAL A 111 3.72 1.07 6.71
CA VAL A 111 2.35 0.53 6.69
C VAL A 111 2.29 -0.93 6.26
N GLN A 112 3.28 -1.42 5.50
CA GLN A 112 3.34 -2.83 5.11
C GLN A 112 3.65 -3.77 6.28
N LYS A 113 4.24 -3.27 7.37
CA LYS A 113 4.45 -4.03 8.61
C LYS A 113 3.19 -4.13 9.47
N LEU A 114 2.21 -3.27 9.23
CA LEU A 114 1.00 -3.18 10.06
C LEU A 114 -0.04 -4.25 9.68
N PRO A 115 -0.95 -4.59 10.61
CA PRO A 115 -2.02 -5.55 10.36
C PRO A 115 -2.85 -5.18 9.13
N THR A 116 -3.20 -6.20 8.34
CA THR A 116 -4.08 -6.03 7.18
C THR A 116 -5.54 -6.22 7.60
N VAL A 117 -6.40 -5.30 7.18
CA VAL A 117 -7.83 -5.25 7.47
C VAL A 117 -8.62 -5.67 6.24
N ARG A 118 -9.44 -6.71 6.40
CA ARG A 118 -10.37 -7.24 5.39
C ARG A 118 -11.81 -7.04 5.83
N LYS A 119 -12.32 -5.83 5.67
CA LYS A 119 -13.63 -5.40 6.21
C LYS A 119 -14.23 -4.30 5.35
N ASN A 120 -15.51 -4.05 5.59
CA ASN A 120 -16.17 -2.85 5.08
C ASN A 120 -15.60 -1.60 5.76
N LEU A 121 -15.14 -0.66 4.94
CA LEU A 121 -14.61 0.62 5.36
C LEU A 121 -15.55 1.75 4.95
N TRP A 122 -15.47 2.83 5.71
CA TRP A 122 -16.28 4.02 5.51
C TRP A 122 -15.37 5.21 5.23
N ARG A 123 -15.74 6.00 4.23
CA ARG A 123 -15.08 7.28 3.91
C ARG A 123 -16.14 8.31 3.53
N GLY A 124 -16.14 9.46 4.20
CA GLY A 124 -17.11 10.53 3.98
C GLY A 124 -16.51 11.70 3.22
N VAL A 125 -17.24 12.24 2.26
CA VAL A 125 -16.84 13.43 1.49
C VAL A 125 -17.95 14.47 1.62
N ALA A 126 -17.60 15.66 2.11
CA ALA A 126 -18.54 16.77 2.36
C ALA A 126 -19.01 17.49 1.07
N LYS A 127 -19.21 16.75 -0.03
CA LYS A 127 -19.75 17.18 -1.32
C LYS A 127 -20.48 16.01 -1.97
N ASP A 128 -21.49 16.29 -2.77
CA ASP A 128 -22.08 15.32 -3.69
C ASP A 128 -21.18 15.14 -4.92
N ILE A 129 -20.58 13.95 -5.00
CA ILE A 129 -19.82 13.46 -6.16
C ILE A 129 -20.34 12.10 -6.63
N ALA A 130 -21.48 11.63 -6.11
CA ALA A 130 -21.96 10.28 -6.37
C ALA A 130 -22.23 10.04 -7.87
N LYS A 131 -22.73 11.06 -8.56
CA LYS A 131 -22.97 11.05 -10.02
C LYS A 131 -21.72 10.79 -10.89
N ASN A 132 -20.52 10.89 -10.31
CA ASN A 132 -19.27 10.61 -11.02
C ASN A 132 -18.94 9.12 -11.06
N PHE A 133 -19.74 8.28 -10.39
CA PHE A 133 -19.57 6.84 -10.29
C PHE A 133 -20.77 6.12 -10.89
N LYS A 134 -20.53 5.14 -11.76
CA LYS A 134 -21.57 4.30 -12.34
C LYS A 134 -21.25 2.85 -12.07
N LYS A 135 -22.28 2.01 -11.95
CA LYS A 135 -22.10 0.57 -11.76
C LYS A 135 -21.15 -0.01 -12.81
N GLY A 136 -20.18 -0.79 -12.35
CA GLY A 136 -19.19 -1.45 -13.21
C GLY A 136 -17.98 -0.59 -13.56
N ASP A 137 -17.97 0.70 -13.21
CA ASP A 137 -16.76 1.53 -13.37
C ASP A 137 -15.61 0.95 -12.54
N GLU A 138 -14.44 0.84 -13.16
CA GLU A 138 -13.19 0.49 -12.50
C GLU A 138 -12.20 1.65 -12.56
N PHE A 139 -11.53 1.90 -11.45
CA PHE A 139 -10.55 2.96 -11.34
C PHE A 139 -9.50 2.67 -10.26
N THR A 140 -8.49 3.53 -10.20
CA THR A 140 -7.41 3.44 -9.22
C THR A 140 -7.38 4.68 -8.36
N TRP A 141 -7.43 4.52 -7.04
CA TRP A 141 -7.10 5.60 -6.11
C TRP A 141 -5.60 5.66 -5.91
N TRP A 142 -4.97 6.65 -6.53
CA TRP A 142 -3.53 6.88 -6.40
C TRP A 142 -3.14 7.53 -5.07
N THR A 143 -4.09 8.06 -4.31
CA THR A 143 -3.84 8.72 -3.04
C THR A 143 -3.71 7.76 -1.87
N ILE A 144 -2.98 8.17 -0.85
CA ILE A 144 -3.07 7.53 0.47
C ILE A 144 -4.46 7.88 1.01
N SER A 145 -5.32 6.88 1.21
CA SER A 145 -6.74 7.11 1.48
C SER A 145 -7.12 6.67 2.89
N SER A 146 -7.28 7.64 3.79
CA SER A 146 -7.74 7.43 5.17
C SER A 146 -9.21 7.00 5.22
N CYS A 147 -9.49 5.84 5.80
CA CYS A 147 -10.85 5.34 5.98
C CYS A 147 -11.04 4.97 7.45
N SER A 148 -12.29 4.79 7.87
CA SER A 148 -12.58 4.27 9.20
C SER A 148 -13.32 2.94 9.10
N THR A 149 -13.05 2.05 10.04
CA THR A 149 -13.88 0.86 10.26
C THR A 149 -15.19 1.17 11.00
N SER A 150 -15.32 2.40 11.52
CA SER A 150 -16.46 2.87 12.31
C SER A 150 -17.28 3.88 11.52
N VAL A 151 -18.53 3.53 11.20
CA VAL A 151 -19.48 4.49 10.62
C VAL A 151 -19.75 5.67 11.56
N ASN A 152 -19.68 5.45 12.88
CA ASN A 152 -19.90 6.50 13.87
C ASN A 152 -18.84 7.58 13.79
N THR A 153 -17.59 7.22 13.51
CA THR A 153 -16.51 8.18 13.27
C THR A 153 -16.81 9.01 12.03
N ILE A 154 -17.24 8.38 10.93
CA ILE A 154 -17.46 9.09 9.65
C ILE A 154 -18.63 10.08 9.70
N LYS A 155 -19.64 9.85 10.55
CA LYS A 155 -20.79 10.75 10.68
C LYS A 155 -20.39 12.21 10.93
N ASP A 156 -19.35 12.43 11.72
CA ASP A 156 -18.86 13.78 12.07
C ASP A 156 -18.21 14.51 10.88
N PHE A 157 -17.93 13.79 9.79
CA PHE A 157 -17.33 14.32 8.56
C PHE A 157 -18.34 14.56 7.44
N LEU A 158 -19.62 14.22 7.66
CA LEU A 158 -20.69 14.44 6.70
C LEU A 158 -21.29 15.84 6.91
N GLY A 159 -21.33 16.63 5.83
CA GLY A 159 -22.03 17.91 5.77
C GLY A 159 -23.47 17.77 5.27
N SER A 160 -24.10 18.91 4.98
CA SER A 160 -25.50 19.02 4.52
C SER A 160 -25.78 18.41 3.14
N ASN A 161 -24.76 18.10 2.35
CA ASN A 161 -24.87 17.32 1.14
C ASN A 161 -23.57 16.55 0.89
N SER A 162 -23.56 15.23 1.12
CA SER A 162 -22.33 14.45 1.24
C SER A 162 -22.40 13.11 0.52
N THR A 163 -21.25 12.65 0.02
CA THR A 163 -21.09 11.29 -0.48
C THR A 163 -20.40 10.41 0.57
N LEU A 164 -21.04 9.31 0.95
CA LEU A 164 -20.50 8.26 1.80
C LEU A 164 -20.06 7.08 0.93
N PHE A 165 -18.79 6.71 1.01
CA PHE A 165 -18.27 5.51 0.38
C PHE A 165 -18.34 4.34 1.37
N LEU A 166 -18.99 3.27 0.95
CA LEU A 166 -18.89 1.94 1.54
C LEU A 166 -17.90 1.14 0.68
N ILE A 167 -16.81 0.69 1.27
CA ILE A 167 -15.71 0.03 0.54
C ILE A 167 -15.48 -1.36 1.10
N GLU A 168 -15.70 -2.40 0.30
CA GLU A 168 -15.26 -3.76 0.62
C GLU A 168 -13.75 -3.86 0.40
N ALA A 169 -12.98 -3.63 1.46
CA ALA A 169 -11.53 -3.62 1.40
C ALA A 169 -10.92 -4.97 1.80
N VAL A 170 -9.82 -5.34 1.16
CA VAL A 170 -9.09 -6.59 1.39
C VAL A 170 -7.60 -6.38 1.71
N SER A 171 -7.06 -5.19 1.44
CA SER A 171 -5.64 -4.87 1.63
C SER A 171 -5.35 -3.69 2.58
N ALA A 172 -6.38 -3.10 3.18
CA ALA A 172 -6.23 -1.92 4.04
C ALA A 172 -5.30 -2.18 5.22
N LYS A 173 -4.58 -1.15 5.68
CA LYS A 173 -3.64 -1.24 6.80
C LYS A 173 -4.21 -0.57 8.04
N ASP A 174 -4.22 -1.29 9.16
CA ASP A 174 -4.64 -0.73 10.44
C ASP A 174 -3.56 0.22 10.99
N ILE A 175 -3.90 1.49 11.10
CA ILE A 175 -3.00 2.52 11.65
C ILE A 175 -3.54 3.12 12.95
N SER A 176 -4.56 2.52 13.56
CA SER A 176 -5.25 3.06 14.74
C SER A 176 -4.31 3.30 15.93
N GLY A 177 -3.28 2.47 16.09
CA GLY A 177 -2.22 2.64 17.09
C GLY A 177 -1.11 3.64 16.74
N TYR A 178 -1.09 4.16 15.51
CA TYR A 178 0.01 4.94 14.92
C TYR A 178 -0.43 6.33 14.42
N THR A 179 -1.69 6.67 14.60
CA THR A 179 -2.31 7.93 14.18
C THR A 179 -2.29 8.97 15.30
N ASN A 180 -2.32 10.25 14.93
CA ASN A 180 -2.55 11.39 15.83
C ASN A 180 -3.99 11.44 16.36
N PHE A 181 -4.88 10.56 15.88
CA PHE A 181 -6.30 10.52 16.25
C PHE A 181 -6.76 9.09 16.60
N PRO A 182 -6.36 8.54 17.77
CA PRO A 182 -6.60 7.13 18.11
C PRO A 182 -8.08 6.74 18.22
N SER A 183 -8.98 7.69 18.46
CA SER A 183 -10.43 7.45 18.52
C SER A 183 -11.09 7.23 17.15
N GLU A 184 -10.38 7.44 16.05
CA GLU A 184 -10.96 7.39 14.70
C GLU A 184 -11.01 5.97 14.10
N SER A 185 -10.40 4.97 14.75
CA SER A 185 -10.28 3.60 14.22
C SER A 185 -9.79 3.61 12.76
N GLU A 186 -8.78 4.44 12.52
CA GLU A 186 -8.32 4.78 11.18
C GLU A 186 -7.56 3.63 10.52
N VAL A 187 -7.86 3.41 9.25
CA VAL A 187 -7.14 2.49 8.37
C VAL A 187 -6.76 3.20 7.08
N ILE A 188 -5.71 2.73 6.42
CA ILE A 188 -5.22 3.30 5.15
C ILE A 188 -5.46 2.31 4.01
N LEU A 189 -6.08 2.79 2.93
CA LEU A 189 -5.90 2.19 1.61
C LEU A 189 -4.67 2.84 0.95
N CYS A 190 -3.73 1.99 0.53
CA CYS A 190 -2.45 2.43 -0.01
C CYS A 190 -2.59 3.09 -1.40
N PRO A 191 -1.62 3.92 -1.81
CA PRO A 191 -1.56 4.44 -3.17
C PRO A 191 -1.64 3.32 -4.21
N GLY A 192 -2.54 3.46 -5.18
CA GLY A 192 -2.70 2.50 -6.26
C GLY A 192 -3.78 1.44 -6.02
N THR A 193 -4.59 1.54 -4.95
CA THR A 193 -5.74 0.63 -4.73
C THR A 193 -6.72 0.71 -5.90
N ARG A 194 -7.00 -0.45 -6.52
CA ARG A 194 -8.00 -0.59 -7.60
C ARG A 194 -9.37 -0.86 -7.00
N LEU A 195 -10.38 -0.17 -7.51
CA LEU A 195 -11.73 -0.20 -6.99
C LEU A 195 -12.72 -0.34 -8.15
N ARG A 196 -13.79 -1.09 -7.90
CA ARG A 196 -14.94 -1.23 -8.80
C ARG A 196 -16.20 -0.73 -8.11
N VAL A 197 -17.06 -0.03 -8.85
CA VAL A 197 -18.40 0.34 -8.38
C VAL A 197 -19.34 -0.87 -8.48
N VAL A 198 -19.87 -1.32 -7.35
CA VAL A 198 -20.66 -2.57 -7.24
C VAL A 198 -22.10 -2.39 -7.70
N SER A 199 -22.70 -1.24 -7.36
CA SER A 199 -24.08 -0.89 -7.68
C SER A 199 -24.19 0.56 -8.12
N ASP A 200 -25.29 0.92 -8.78
CA ASP A 200 -25.57 2.33 -9.01
C ASP A 200 -25.65 3.07 -7.66
N PRO A 201 -25.14 4.31 -7.57
CA PRO A 201 -25.16 5.06 -6.32
C PRO A 201 -26.58 5.28 -5.79
N LEU A 202 -26.74 5.21 -4.47
CA LEU A 202 -27.96 5.69 -3.83
C LEU A 202 -27.92 7.22 -3.81
N ASP A 203 -28.72 7.85 -4.66
CA ASP A 203 -28.81 9.31 -4.78
C ASP A 203 -30.03 9.83 -4.01
N GLN A 204 -29.87 10.06 -2.71
CA GLN A 204 -30.94 10.50 -1.80
C GLN A 204 -30.47 11.66 -0.91
N PRO A 205 -30.62 12.93 -1.35
CA PRO A 205 -30.22 14.08 -0.55
C PRO A 205 -30.80 14.03 0.88
N PRO A 206 -30.01 14.40 1.90
CA PRO A 206 -28.68 15.00 1.84
C PRO A 206 -27.50 14.00 1.75
N MET A 207 -27.76 12.70 1.62
CA MET A 207 -26.73 11.65 1.71
C MET A 207 -26.74 10.73 0.50
N HIS A 208 -25.63 10.74 -0.23
CA HIS A 208 -25.42 9.86 -1.36
C HIS A 208 -24.49 8.72 -0.97
N ILE A 209 -24.79 7.48 -1.38
CA ILE A 209 -23.96 6.31 -1.06
C ILE A 209 -23.36 5.73 -2.34
N VAL A 210 -22.03 5.56 -2.34
CA VAL A 210 -21.30 4.84 -3.40
C VAL A 210 -20.73 3.56 -2.80
N HIS A 211 -21.11 2.41 -3.36
CA HIS A 211 -20.61 1.09 -2.95
C HIS A 211 -19.45 0.67 -3.86
N LEU A 212 -18.28 0.51 -3.26
CA LEU A 212 -17.05 0.11 -3.91
C LEU A 212 -16.58 -1.25 -3.40
N GLN A 213 -15.91 -1.99 -4.27
CA GLN A 213 -15.19 -3.21 -3.94
C GLN A 213 -13.75 -3.09 -4.42
N GLU A 214 -12.80 -3.47 -3.56
CA GLU A 214 -11.39 -3.57 -3.95
C GLU A 214 -11.19 -4.71 -4.95
N VAL A 215 -10.53 -4.40 -6.07
CA VAL A 215 -10.22 -5.37 -7.12
C VAL A 215 -8.86 -5.99 -6.86
N ILE A 216 -8.85 -7.30 -6.67
CA ILE A 216 -7.63 -8.13 -6.58
C ILE A 216 -7.47 -8.84 -7.93
N ASP A 217 -6.23 -9.01 -8.40
CA ASP A 217 -5.99 -9.81 -9.61
C ASP A 217 -6.20 -11.30 -9.30
N GLU A 218 -7.00 -12.00 -10.12
CA GLU A 218 -7.43 -13.41 -9.89
C GLU A 218 -6.27 -14.42 -9.75
N ASN A 219 -5.06 -14.06 -10.21
CA ASN A 219 -3.84 -14.86 -9.98
C ASN A 219 -3.38 -14.84 -8.52
N GLU A 220 -3.79 -13.86 -7.71
CA GLU A 220 -3.44 -13.77 -6.29
C GLU A 220 -4.24 -14.72 -5.40
N ASP A 221 -5.50 -15.00 -5.74
CA ASP A 221 -6.33 -15.96 -4.99
C ASP A 221 -5.83 -17.39 -5.20
N GLN A 222 -5.36 -17.72 -6.40
CA GLN A 222 -4.69 -19.00 -6.67
C GLN A 222 -3.31 -19.09 -6.01
N LEU A 223 -2.54 -17.99 -5.96
CA LEU A 223 -1.24 -18.00 -5.29
C LEU A 223 -1.37 -18.03 -3.78
N THR A 224 -2.29 -17.29 -3.16
CA THR A 224 -2.52 -17.32 -1.71
C THR A 224 -3.04 -18.67 -1.24
N SER A 225 -3.95 -19.30 -1.98
CA SER A 225 -4.37 -20.69 -1.72
C SER A 225 -3.23 -21.68 -1.94
N ASN A 226 -2.38 -21.51 -2.96
CA ASN A 226 -1.19 -22.33 -3.16
C ASN A 226 -0.10 -22.11 -2.10
N PHE A 227 0.06 -20.91 -1.54
CA PHE A 227 1.01 -20.63 -0.45
C PHE A 227 0.48 -21.11 0.91
N GLN A 228 -0.83 -21.13 1.11
CA GLN A 228 -1.46 -21.81 2.26
C GLN A 228 -1.42 -23.33 2.09
N ALA A 229 -1.51 -23.85 0.86
CA ALA A 229 -1.34 -25.27 0.54
C ALA A 229 0.13 -25.72 0.61
N MET A 230 1.10 -24.83 0.37
CA MET A 230 2.54 -25.06 0.53
C MET A 230 3.03 -24.92 1.99
N GLY A 231 2.14 -25.11 2.96
CA GLY A 231 2.54 -25.37 4.34
C GLY A 231 3.41 -26.63 4.43
N VAL A 232 4.73 -26.41 4.57
CA VAL A 232 5.77 -27.35 5.07
C VAL A 232 5.85 -28.72 4.36
N THR A 233 6.65 -28.81 3.30
CA THR A 233 7.39 -30.05 3.00
C THR A 233 8.81 -29.90 3.56
N SER A 234 9.06 -30.57 4.68
CA SER A 234 10.37 -30.64 5.34
C SER A 234 11.41 -31.22 4.37
N LEU A 235 12.47 -30.46 4.07
CA LEU A 235 13.66 -31.00 3.42
C LEU A 235 14.30 -32.02 4.37
N LYS A 236 14.32 -33.29 3.97
CA LYS A 236 15.12 -34.33 4.64
C LYS A 236 16.59 -33.94 4.56
N THR A 237 17.23 -33.83 5.71
CA THR A 237 18.67 -33.74 5.84
C THR A 237 19.30 -35.09 5.54
N GLU A 238 19.85 -35.26 4.34
CA GLU A 238 20.96 -36.20 4.15
C GLU A 238 22.27 -35.47 4.46
N SER A 239 23.12 -36.14 5.21
CA SER A 239 24.41 -35.65 5.66
C SER A 239 25.43 -35.73 4.52
N ILE A 240 25.87 -34.57 4.01
CA ILE A 240 26.99 -34.44 3.06
C ILE A 240 27.86 -33.24 3.51
N PRO A 241 29.21 -33.36 3.48
CA PRO A 241 30.08 -32.58 4.34
C PRO A 241 30.34 -31.15 3.87
N SER A 242 30.56 -30.27 4.86
CA SER A 242 31.32 -29.01 4.85
C SER A 242 31.85 -28.51 3.49
N THR A 243 30.99 -27.87 2.71
CA THR A 243 31.34 -26.72 1.86
C THR A 243 30.09 -25.88 1.68
N LYS A 244 30.11 -24.60 2.07
CA LYS A 244 29.00 -23.66 1.90
C LYS A 244 28.64 -23.56 0.40
N PRO A 245 27.42 -23.92 -0.04
CA PRO A 245 26.97 -23.53 -1.36
C PRO A 245 26.42 -22.11 -1.26
N VAL A 246 27.11 -21.16 -1.90
CA VAL A 246 26.54 -19.83 -2.15
C VAL A 246 25.48 -20.00 -3.23
N LEU A 247 24.21 -19.99 -2.84
CA LEU A 247 23.09 -19.99 -3.78
C LEU A 247 22.94 -18.58 -4.35
N SER A 248 23.71 -18.28 -5.41
CA SER A 248 23.51 -17.09 -6.21
C SER A 248 22.33 -17.31 -7.15
N SER A 249 21.16 -16.80 -6.78
CA SER A 249 20.01 -16.77 -7.68
C SER A 249 20.03 -15.45 -8.46
N TYR A 250 20.30 -15.54 -9.76
CA TYR A 250 20.22 -14.40 -10.68
C TYR A 250 18.78 -14.24 -11.16
N ILE A 251 18.11 -13.17 -10.74
CA ILE A 251 16.77 -12.82 -11.24
C ILE A 251 16.95 -11.83 -12.40
N GLN A 252 16.58 -12.22 -13.61
CA GLN A 252 16.53 -11.31 -14.76
C GLN A 252 15.24 -10.48 -14.68
N VAL A 253 15.38 -9.15 -14.64
CA VAL A 253 14.25 -8.21 -14.62
C VAL A 253 14.28 -7.40 -15.92
N VAL A 254 13.18 -7.43 -16.67
CA VAL A 254 12.99 -6.65 -17.91
C VAL A 254 12.17 -5.40 -17.59
N THR A 255 12.66 -4.22 -17.99
CA THR A 255 11.96 -2.93 -17.83
C THR A 255 11.88 -2.20 -19.15
N ASP A 256 10.88 -1.32 -19.32
CA ASP A 256 10.87 -0.39 -20.47
C ASP A 256 11.90 0.75 -20.32
N LYS A 257 12.01 1.59 -21.35
CA LYS A 257 12.95 2.73 -21.42
C LYS A 257 12.69 3.82 -20.35
N SER A 258 11.53 3.77 -19.69
CA SER A 258 11.11 4.67 -18.62
C SER A 258 11.23 4.03 -17.24
N GLY A 259 11.72 2.79 -17.15
CA GLY A 259 11.86 2.03 -15.90
C GLY A 259 10.57 1.37 -15.41
N ASN A 260 9.52 1.30 -16.25
CA ASN A 260 8.26 0.66 -15.86
C ASN A 260 8.39 -0.85 -15.85
N ARG A 261 7.72 -1.48 -14.88
CA ARG A 261 7.60 -2.93 -14.70
C ARG A 261 6.16 -3.34 -14.93
N TYR A 262 5.94 -4.40 -15.71
CA TYR A 262 4.62 -4.96 -15.92
C TYR A 262 4.40 -6.18 -15.00
N GLU A 263 3.36 -6.04 -14.17
CA GLU A 263 2.41 -7.04 -13.65
C GLU A 263 2.85 -8.51 -13.59
N THR A 264 3.67 -8.85 -12.58
CA THR A 264 3.75 -10.17 -11.88
C THR A 264 4.93 -10.17 -10.92
N ALA A 265 6.02 -9.53 -11.31
CA ALA A 265 7.26 -9.52 -10.54
C ALA A 265 7.19 -8.66 -9.26
N ILE A 266 6.33 -7.63 -9.19
CA ILE A 266 6.28 -6.70 -8.05
C ILE A 266 5.83 -7.42 -6.77
N HIS A 267 4.74 -8.21 -6.81
CA HIS A 267 4.29 -8.95 -5.63
C HIS A 267 5.19 -10.14 -5.24
N ILE A 268 5.85 -10.79 -6.21
CA ILE A 268 6.84 -11.83 -5.93
C ILE A 268 8.08 -11.23 -5.26
N LEU A 269 8.57 -10.07 -5.73
CA LEU A 269 9.68 -9.36 -5.06
C LEU A 269 9.26 -8.86 -3.68
N TYR A 270 8.05 -8.33 -3.53
CA TYR A 270 7.48 -7.90 -2.25
C TYR A 270 7.41 -9.05 -1.24
N ARG A 271 6.93 -10.23 -1.64
CA ARG A 271 6.91 -11.40 -0.75
C ARG A 271 8.31 -11.94 -0.45
N LEU A 272 9.20 -12.04 -1.44
CA LEU A 272 10.56 -12.57 -1.21
C LEU A 272 11.38 -11.68 -0.27
N ILE A 273 11.28 -10.36 -0.38
CA ILE A 273 12.00 -9.42 0.49
C ILE A 273 11.48 -9.49 1.94
N TYR A 274 10.17 -9.64 2.14
CA TYR A 274 9.56 -9.60 3.47
C TYR A 274 9.45 -10.97 4.16
N CYS A 275 9.24 -12.08 3.44
CA CYS A 275 9.21 -13.43 4.01
C CYS A 275 10.58 -13.91 4.53
N CYS A 276 11.69 -13.38 4.02
CA CYS A 276 13.03 -13.74 4.53
C CYS A 276 13.34 -13.21 5.94
N ARG A 277 12.54 -12.28 6.49
CA ARG A 277 12.79 -11.68 7.81
C ARG A 277 12.08 -12.37 8.99
N VAL A 278 11.24 -13.38 8.77
CA VAL A 278 10.45 -14.03 9.84
C VAL A 278 10.61 -15.56 9.77
N ARG A 279 11.33 -16.18 10.72
CA ARG A 279 11.29 -17.64 11.04
C ARG A 279 11.39 -17.81 12.57
N TYR A 280 10.30 -18.15 13.28
CA TYR A 280 9.73 -19.47 13.69
C TYR A 280 10.16 -19.95 15.10
N PRO A 281 9.25 -20.65 15.85
CA PRO A 281 9.56 -22.06 16.20
C PRO A 281 8.38 -23.08 16.15
N ASN A 282 8.72 -24.29 15.64
CA ASN A 282 8.38 -25.72 15.92
C ASN A 282 6.95 -26.22 16.24
N ASN A 283 6.40 -27.19 15.47
CA ASN A 283 6.45 -28.68 15.70
C ASN A 283 5.54 -29.54 14.76
N THR A 284 6.14 -30.59 14.13
CA THR A 284 5.69 -31.98 13.76
C THR A 284 4.49 -32.42 12.86
N GLN A 285 4.86 -33.23 11.83
CA GLN A 285 4.33 -34.49 11.21
C GLN A 285 3.02 -34.59 10.36
N LEU A 286 3.11 -34.93 9.05
CA LEU A 286 2.80 -36.24 8.37
C LEU A 286 2.71 -36.13 6.81
N GLN A 287 2.86 -37.27 6.12
CA GLN A 287 3.16 -37.51 4.68
C GLN A 287 1.96 -37.44 3.71
N ASN A 288 2.14 -37.07 2.42
CA ASN A 288 2.22 -37.98 1.24
C ASN A 288 2.09 -37.29 -0.15
N ASN A 289 2.52 -38.06 -1.17
CA ASN A 289 2.91 -37.76 -2.57
C ASN A 289 1.82 -37.38 -3.59
N GLY A 290 2.24 -36.71 -4.69
CA GLY A 290 1.55 -36.72 -6.00
C GLY A 290 2.12 -35.72 -7.02
N GLU A 291 2.70 -36.22 -8.12
CA GLU A 291 3.32 -35.46 -9.23
C GLU A 291 2.30 -35.01 -10.31
N GLY A 292 2.61 -33.93 -11.04
CA GLY A 292 1.91 -33.54 -12.27
C GLY A 292 2.54 -32.35 -13.03
N GLU A 293 3.08 -32.60 -14.22
CA GLU A 293 3.67 -31.64 -15.17
C GLU A 293 2.63 -30.79 -15.95
N LEU A 294 2.98 -29.55 -16.33
CA LEU A 294 2.21 -28.73 -17.29
C LEU A 294 3.15 -28.01 -18.30
N LYS A 295 2.75 -28.05 -19.58
CA LYS A 295 3.50 -27.69 -20.81
C LYS A 295 3.40 -26.20 -21.18
N GLU A 296 4.46 -25.68 -21.81
CA GLU A 296 4.63 -24.30 -22.31
C GLU A 296 3.82 -23.94 -23.57
N GLY A 297 3.47 -22.65 -23.70
CA GLY A 297 2.92 -22.03 -24.92
C GLY A 297 3.30 -20.55 -25.13
N LYS A 298 4.13 -20.34 -26.17
CA LYS A 298 4.35 -19.19 -27.12
C LYS A 298 4.65 -17.74 -26.64
N ARG A 299 5.75 -17.20 -27.22
CA ARG A 299 6.41 -15.89 -27.01
C ARG A 299 5.89 -14.75 -27.91
N HIS A 300 5.92 -13.52 -27.39
CA HIS A 300 6.02 -12.27 -28.17
C HIS A 300 7.34 -11.55 -27.86
N ASP A 301 7.94 -10.91 -28.87
CA ASP A 301 9.29 -10.34 -28.87
C ASP A 301 9.42 -9.06 -28.02
N PHE A 302 10.39 -9.05 -27.09
CA PHE A 302 10.85 -7.87 -26.36
C PHE A 302 12.38 -7.77 -26.46
N GLU A 303 12.92 -6.58 -26.73
CA GLU A 303 14.35 -6.29 -26.64
C GLU A 303 14.79 -6.33 -25.17
N LYS A 304 15.69 -7.27 -24.85
CA LYS A 304 16.14 -7.57 -23.48
C LYS A 304 17.24 -6.62 -23.03
N ILE A 305 16.98 -5.86 -21.99
CA ILE A 305 18.03 -5.25 -21.16
C ILE A 305 18.14 -6.09 -19.89
N VAL A 306 19.30 -6.70 -19.65
CA VAL A 306 19.56 -7.59 -18.52
C VAL A 306 20.32 -6.82 -17.43
N VAL A 307 19.73 -6.69 -16.24
CA VAL A 307 20.39 -6.09 -15.08
C VAL A 307 20.67 -7.19 -14.05
N HIS A 308 21.93 -7.33 -13.64
CA HIS A 308 22.37 -8.30 -12.64
C HIS A 308 22.42 -7.66 -11.26
N LEU A 309 21.62 -8.16 -10.30
CA LEU A 309 21.69 -7.76 -8.91
C LEU A 309 22.39 -8.85 -8.09
N LYS A 310 23.49 -8.48 -7.42
CA LYS A 310 24.20 -9.34 -6.48
C LYS A 310 23.69 -9.02 -5.08
N MET A 311 23.07 -9.98 -4.41
CA MET A 311 22.76 -9.86 -2.98
C MET A 311 23.90 -10.50 -2.19
N GLU A 312 24.51 -9.72 -1.31
CA GLU A 312 25.50 -10.22 -0.34
C GLU A 312 24.80 -10.34 1.03
N ASN A 313 25.02 -11.49 1.68
CA ASN A 313 24.44 -11.84 2.99
C ASN A 313 25.00 -10.99 4.12
#